data_AF-A0A2M8A2H7-F1
#
_entry.id   AF-A0A2M8A2H7-F1
#
_cell.length_a   1.000
_cell.length_b   1.000
_cell.length_c   1.000
_cell.angle_alpha   90.00
_cell.angle_beta   90.00
_cell.angle_gamma   90.00
#
_symmetry.space_group_name_H-M   'P 1'
#
loop_
_entity.id
_entity.type
_entity.pdbx_description
1 polymer ?
#
loop_
_entity_poly.entity_id
_entity_poly.type
_entity_poly.pdbx_seq_one_letter_code
_entity_poly.pdbx_strand_id
1 'polypeptide(L)'
;MTDKENENLPVWTNQITPAVLAQMCKQLNKDLNRAGFFEQISEVADPVLMKNQLEAVLQKHLSADSKKISNLLYAVDVPEAELNAFLSEEIVELSTALTWLIIKRTWQKINLRLNGFRTV
;
A
#
# COMPACT_ATOMS: atom_id res chain seq x y z
N MET A 1 -3.09 18.28 6.06
CA MET A 1 -2.72 17.32 7.11
C MET A 1 -2.49 18.07 8.40
N THR A 2 -3.19 17.70 9.45
CA THR A 2 -2.97 18.18 10.81
C THR A 2 -1.82 17.38 11.42
N ASP A 3 -1.02 18.03 12.27
CA ASP A 3 0.18 17.48 12.92
C ASP A 3 -0.05 16.18 13.74
N LYS A 4 -1.31 15.76 13.93
CA LYS A 4 -1.71 14.59 14.71
C LYS A 4 -1.55 13.25 13.98
N GLU A 5 -1.58 13.21 12.64
CA GLU A 5 -1.38 11.95 11.89
C GLU A 5 0.09 11.50 11.89
N ASN A 6 1.03 12.43 12.07
CA ASN A 6 2.47 12.13 12.10
C ASN A 6 2.94 11.52 13.42
N GLU A 7 2.18 11.68 14.51
CA GLU A 7 2.61 11.31 15.87
C GLU A 7 2.56 9.79 16.13
N ASN A 8 1.87 9.02 15.27
CA ASN A 8 1.71 7.57 15.41
C ASN A 8 2.08 6.79 14.14
N LEU A 9 2.95 7.33 13.28
CA LEU A 9 3.42 6.58 12.13
C LEU A 9 4.24 5.36 12.61
N PRO A 10 4.00 4.16 12.05
CA PRO A 10 4.75 2.98 12.44
C PRO A 10 6.26 3.15 12.24
N VAL A 11 7.09 2.67 13.17
CA VAL A 11 8.56 2.85 13.16
C VAL A 11 9.25 2.54 11.82
N TRP A 12 8.70 1.63 11.03
CA TRP A 12 9.23 1.28 9.71
C TRP A 12 9.19 2.44 8.70
N THR A 13 8.32 3.45 8.89
CA THR A 13 8.26 4.63 8.03
C THR A 13 9.54 5.47 8.08
N ASN A 14 10.29 5.41 9.19
CA ASN A 14 11.56 6.11 9.35
C ASN A 14 12.67 5.56 8.44
N GLN A 15 12.47 4.38 7.82
CA GLN A 15 13.42 3.74 6.92
C GLN A 15 13.10 4.00 5.44
N ILE A 16 12.06 4.78 5.15
CA ILE A 16 11.65 5.12 3.79
C ILE A 16 12.50 6.30 3.30
N THR A 17 13.57 5.99 2.58
CA THR A 17 14.33 7.00 1.82
C THR A 17 13.65 7.27 0.47
N PRO A 18 13.96 8.39 -0.22
CA PRO A 18 13.45 8.64 -1.57
C PRO A 18 13.66 7.49 -2.56
N ALA A 19 14.80 6.80 -2.47
CA ALA A 19 15.11 5.65 -3.32
C ALA A 19 14.23 4.43 -2.99
N VAL A 20 13.99 4.16 -1.71
CA VAL A 20 13.06 3.10 -1.26
C VAL A 20 11.64 3.44 -1.69
N LEU A 21 11.23 4.70 -1.54
CA LEU A 21 9.91 5.17 -1.94
C LEU A 21 9.65 4.99 -3.44
N ALA A 22 10.61 5.36 -4.29
CA ALA A 22 10.49 5.12 -5.74
C ALA A 22 10.36 3.62 -6.07
N GLN A 23 11.06 2.74 -5.34
CA GLN A 23 10.90 1.28 -5.49
C GLN A 23 9.53 0.79 -5.00
N MET A 24 8.99 1.38 -3.93
CA MET A 24 7.65 1.08 -3.44
C MET A 24 6.60 1.48 -4.48
N CYS A 25 6.66 2.70 -5.05
CA CYS A 25 5.76 3.12 -6.13
C CYS A 25 5.82 2.16 -7.32
N LYS A 26 7.02 1.76 -7.76
CA LYS A 26 7.21 0.77 -8.83
C LYS A 26 6.58 -0.59 -8.51
N GLN A 27 6.72 -1.05 -7.27
CA GLN A 27 6.17 -2.33 -6.84
C GLN A 27 4.64 -2.26 -6.77
N LEU A 28 4.07 -1.20 -6.20
CA LEU A 28 2.64 -0.96 -6.17
C LEU A 28 2.04 -0.91 -7.59
N ASN A 29 2.68 -0.20 -8.52
CA ASN A 29 2.23 -0.13 -9.91
C ASN A 29 2.20 -1.50 -10.60
N LYS A 30 3.18 -2.36 -10.30
CA LYS A 30 3.19 -3.75 -10.79
C LYS A 30 2.03 -4.56 -10.21
N ASP A 31 1.78 -4.44 -8.91
CA ASP A 31 0.74 -5.22 -8.24
C ASP A 31 -0.67 -4.74 -8.65
N LEU A 32 -0.85 -3.42 -8.83
CA LEU A 32 -2.04 -2.81 -9.44
C LEU A 32 -2.28 -3.34 -10.86
N ASN A 33 -1.27 -3.33 -11.71
CA ASN A 33 -1.40 -3.83 -13.09
C ASN A 33 -1.77 -5.32 -13.11
N ARG A 34 -1.13 -6.15 -12.27
CA ARG A 34 -1.45 -7.58 -12.13
C ARG A 34 -2.88 -7.83 -11.69
N ALA A 35 -3.45 -6.94 -10.88
CA ALA A 35 -4.83 -7.01 -10.42
C ALA A 35 -5.85 -6.41 -11.41
N GLY A 36 -5.39 -5.87 -12.54
CA GLY A 36 -6.25 -5.31 -13.60
C GLY A 36 -6.64 -3.84 -13.39
N PHE A 37 -5.85 -3.09 -12.64
CA PHE A 37 -5.96 -1.63 -12.53
C PHE A 37 -5.16 -0.95 -13.65
N PHE A 38 -5.71 0.14 -14.18
CA PHE A 38 -5.04 0.96 -15.19
C PHE A 38 -4.43 2.23 -14.58
N GLU A 39 -4.88 2.60 -13.39
CA GLU A 39 -4.31 3.69 -12.60
C GLU A 39 -2.86 3.40 -12.24
N GLN A 40 -2.06 4.46 -12.18
CA GLN A 40 -0.65 4.41 -11.80
C GLN A 40 -0.39 5.45 -10.72
N ILE A 41 0.41 5.06 -9.75
CA ILE A 41 0.95 5.92 -8.71
C ILE A 41 2.20 6.60 -9.28
N SER A 42 2.28 7.90 -9.08
CA SER A 42 3.42 8.69 -9.51
C SER A 42 4.68 8.26 -8.74
N GLU A 43 5.76 8.01 -9.45
CA GLU A 43 7.05 7.61 -8.86
C GLU A 43 7.84 8.82 -8.32
N VAL A 44 7.16 9.73 -7.64
CA VAL A 44 7.79 10.88 -7.00
C VAL A 44 8.19 10.56 -5.57
N ALA A 45 9.19 11.28 -5.06
CA ALA A 45 9.69 11.13 -3.69
C ALA A 45 8.76 11.81 -2.65
N ASP A 46 7.45 11.60 -2.76
CA ASP A 46 6.45 12.10 -1.80
C ASP A 46 5.61 10.93 -1.24
N PRO A 47 5.84 10.52 0.02
CA PRO A 47 5.13 9.38 0.62
C PRO A 47 3.65 9.66 0.85
N VAL A 48 3.29 10.93 1.07
CA VAL A 48 1.91 11.36 1.28
C VAL A 48 1.16 11.29 -0.03
N LEU A 49 1.77 11.76 -1.13
CA LEU A 49 1.17 11.64 -2.45
C LEU A 49 0.98 10.18 -2.84
N MET A 50 1.98 9.32 -2.61
CA MET A 50 1.88 7.87 -2.86
C MET A 50 0.69 7.25 -2.11
N LYS A 51 0.56 7.54 -0.80
CA LYS A 51 -0.57 7.08 0.02
C LYS A 51 -1.90 7.56 -0.56
N ASN A 52 -2.04 8.86 -0.79
CA ASN A 52 -3.29 9.46 -1.24
C ASN A 52 -3.72 8.94 -2.61
N GLN A 53 -2.77 8.71 -3.52
CA GLN A 53 -3.06 8.12 -4.83
C GLN A 53 -3.52 6.67 -4.71
N LEU A 54 -2.86 5.86 -3.88
CA LEU A 54 -3.29 4.48 -3.63
C LEU A 54 -4.69 4.45 -3.00
N GLU A 55 -4.93 5.27 -1.98
CA GLU A 55 -6.21 5.34 -1.28
C GLU A 55 -7.34 5.75 -2.23
N ALA A 56 -7.12 6.75 -3.08
CA ALA A 56 -8.10 7.17 -4.09
C ALA A 56 -8.42 6.04 -5.09
N VAL A 57 -7.42 5.26 -5.50
CA VAL A 57 -7.63 4.07 -6.34
C VAL A 57 -8.49 3.05 -5.60
N LEU A 58 -8.18 2.74 -4.34
CA LEU A 58 -8.97 1.78 -3.57
C LEU A 58 -10.40 2.28 -3.35
N GLN A 59 -10.60 3.51 -2.92
CA GLN A 59 -11.93 4.12 -2.71
C GLN A 59 -12.80 4.04 -3.97
N LYS A 60 -12.23 4.33 -5.14
CA LYS A 60 -12.92 4.27 -6.43
C LYS A 60 -13.42 2.87 -6.79
N HIS A 61 -12.65 1.82 -6.46
CA HIS A 61 -12.93 0.46 -6.90
C HIS A 61 -13.57 -0.41 -5.81
N LEU A 62 -13.50 -0.03 -4.53
CA LEU A 62 -14.06 -0.79 -3.42
C LEU A 62 -15.58 -1.02 -3.55
N SER A 63 -16.31 0.02 -3.98
CA SER A 63 -17.76 -0.03 -4.19
C SER A 63 -18.16 -0.54 -5.56
N ALA A 64 -17.27 -0.43 -6.56
CA ALA A 64 -17.58 -0.70 -7.95
C ALA A 64 -17.15 -2.11 -8.43
N ASP A 65 -16.05 -2.65 -7.89
CA ASP A 65 -15.46 -3.91 -8.32
C ASP A 65 -14.66 -4.57 -7.19
N SER A 66 -15.38 -5.26 -6.29
CA SER A 66 -14.79 -5.98 -5.15
C SER A 66 -13.83 -7.09 -5.59
N LYS A 67 -13.98 -7.63 -6.80
CA LYS A 67 -13.09 -8.66 -7.36
C LYS A 67 -11.72 -8.10 -7.73
N LYS A 68 -11.64 -6.87 -8.24
CA LYS A 68 -10.34 -6.21 -8.46
C LYS A 68 -9.60 -5.98 -7.15
N ILE A 69 -10.31 -5.62 -6.09
CA ILE A 69 -9.72 -5.43 -4.77
C ILE A 69 -9.19 -6.77 -4.24
N SER A 70 -9.96 -7.86 -4.32
CA SER A 70 -9.46 -9.17 -3.89
C SER A 70 -8.24 -9.62 -4.71
N ASN A 71 -8.25 -9.42 -6.03
CA ASN A 71 -7.07 -9.68 -6.87
C ASN A 71 -5.83 -8.88 -6.45
N LEU A 72 -6.00 -7.61 -6.08
CA LEU A 72 -4.90 -6.77 -5.58
C LEU A 72 -4.34 -7.30 -4.27
N LEU A 73 -5.22 -7.67 -3.34
CA LEU A 73 -4.82 -8.24 -2.06
C LEU A 73 -4.01 -9.53 -2.23
N TYR A 74 -4.39 -10.39 -3.18
CA TYR A 74 -3.57 -11.54 -3.55
C TYR A 74 -2.23 -11.13 -4.20
N ALA A 75 -2.22 -10.13 -5.09
CA ALA A 75 -1.00 -9.68 -5.75
C ALA A 75 0.05 -9.10 -4.79
N VAL A 76 -0.41 -8.44 -3.71
CA VAL A 76 0.45 -7.86 -2.65
C VAL A 76 0.75 -8.84 -1.51
N ASP A 77 0.43 -10.14 -1.70
CA ASP A 77 0.67 -11.23 -0.76
C ASP A 77 -0.04 -11.06 0.61
N VAL A 78 -1.24 -10.44 0.65
CA VAL A 78 -2.03 -10.30 1.88
C VAL A 78 -2.77 -11.61 2.20
N PRO A 79 -2.55 -12.21 3.37
CA PRO A 79 -3.27 -13.40 3.80
C PRO A 79 -4.69 -13.03 4.24
N GLU A 80 -5.64 -13.92 3.95
CA GLU A 80 -7.05 -13.74 4.31
C GLU A 80 -7.27 -13.52 5.81
N ALA A 81 -6.44 -14.12 6.65
CA ALA A 81 -6.49 -13.92 8.10
C ALA A 81 -6.29 -12.45 8.53
N GLU A 82 -5.50 -11.68 7.78
CA GLU A 82 -5.34 -10.23 8.01
C GLU A 82 -6.54 -9.43 7.50
N LEU A 83 -7.30 -9.96 6.53
CA LEU A 83 -8.51 -9.30 6.03
C LEU A 83 -9.66 -9.35 7.04
N ASN A 84 -9.77 -10.45 7.80
CA ASN A 84 -10.77 -10.59 8.86
C ASN A 84 -10.61 -9.56 10.00
N ALA A 85 -9.46 -8.88 10.10
CA ALA A 85 -9.24 -7.80 11.04
C ALA A 85 -9.89 -6.47 10.60
N PHE A 86 -10.30 -6.35 9.33
CA PHE A 86 -10.95 -5.16 8.78
C PHE A 86 -12.46 -5.42 8.65
N LEU A 87 -13.21 -5.08 9.70
CA LEU A 87 -14.67 -5.26 9.77
C LEU A 87 -15.45 -3.94 9.65
N SER A 88 -14.90 -2.94 8.95
CA SER A 88 -15.66 -1.69 8.74
C SER A 88 -16.59 -1.83 7.54
N GLU A 89 -17.87 -1.50 7.76
CA GLU A 89 -18.88 -1.37 6.70
C GLU A 89 -18.74 -0.03 5.94
N GLU A 90 -17.97 0.92 6.48
CA GLU A 90 -17.72 2.20 5.84
C GLU A 90 -16.57 2.12 4.82
N ILE A 91 -16.89 2.41 3.55
CA ILE A 91 -15.94 2.38 2.42
C ILE A 91 -14.70 3.25 2.68
N VAL A 92 -14.89 4.43 3.28
CA VAL A 92 -13.79 5.37 3.55
C VAL A 92 -12.80 4.77 4.55
N GLU A 93 -13.30 4.24 5.67
CA GLU A 93 -12.47 3.60 6.69
C GLU A 93 -11.79 2.34 6.15
N LEU A 94 -12.55 1.49 5.45
CA LEU A 94 -12.01 0.26 4.87
C LEU A 94 -10.90 0.56 3.84
N SER A 95 -11.11 1.56 2.97
CA SER A 95 -10.09 1.97 2.00
C SER A 95 -8.82 2.51 2.66
N THR A 96 -8.95 3.27 3.74
CA THR A 96 -7.82 3.77 4.52
C THR A 96 -7.03 2.62 5.13
N ALA A 97 -7.74 1.66 5.73
CA ALA A 97 -7.14 0.52 6.39
C ALA A 97 -6.42 -0.41 5.40
N LEU A 98 -7.03 -0.69 4.25
CA LEU A 98 -6.40 -1.44 3.16
C LEU A 98 -5.20 -0.71 2.57
N THR A 99 -5.25 0.63 2.44
CA THR A 99 -4.11 1.44 1.98
C THR A 99 -2.90 1.21 2.87
N TRP A 100 -3.07 1.33 4.19
CA TRP A 100 -1.99 1.11 5.14
C TRP A 100 -1.45 -0.32 5.11
N LEU A 101 -2.34 -1.30 5.00
CA LEU A 101 -1.96 -2.71 4.88
C LEU A 101 -1.08 -2.94 3.65
N ILE A 102 -1.52 -2.47 2.48
CA ILE A 102 -0.82 -2.64 1.20
C ILE A 102 0.55 -1.94 1.23
N ILE A 103 0.63 -0.72 1.77
CA ILE A 103 1.91 0.00 1.90
C ILE A 103 2.86 -0.77 2.82
N LYS A 104 2.38 -1.25 3.96
CA LYS A 104 3.17 -2.05 4.90
C LYS A 104 3.72 -3.32 4.24
N ARG A 105 2.89 -4.07 3.51
CA ARG A 105 3.32 -5.29 2.78
C ARG A 105 4.35 -4.97 1.71
N THR A 106 4.14 -3.89 0.95
CA THR A 106 5.08 -3.45 -0.08
C THR A 106 6.43 -3.10 0.53
N TRP A 107 6.44 -2.34 1.62
CA TRP A 107 7.66 -2.00 2.33
C TRP A 107 8.38 -3.25 2.85
N GLN A 108 7.67 -4.20 3.47
CA GLN A 108 8.27 -5.47 3.94
C GLN A 108 8.95 -6.23 2.80
N LYS A 109 8.31 -6.32 1.62
CA LYS A 109 8.85 -6.99 0.43
C LYS A 109 10.12 -6.30 -0.09
N ILE A 110 10.13 -4.97 -0.15
CA ILE A 110 11.33 -4.21 -0.55
C ILE A 110 12.44 -4.33 0.49
N ASN A 111 12.11 -4.22 1.78
CA ASN A 111 13.07 -4.31 2.87
C ASN A 111 13.75 -5.69 2.92
N LEU A 112 12.99 -6.77 2.74
CA LEU A 112 13.53 -8.13 2.63
C LEU A 112 14.50 -8.27 1.45
N ARG A 113 14.21 -7.65 0.30
CA ARG A 113 15.15 -7.62 -0.82
C ARG A 113 16.41 -6.84 -0.45
N LEU A 114 16.30 -5.63 0.11
CA LEU A 114 17.45 -4.78 0.38
C LEU A 114 18.37 -5.32 1.50
N ASN A 115 17.80 -5.89 2.56
CA ASN A 115 18.54 -6.36 3.73
C ASN A 115 18.82 -7.87 3.70
N GLY A 116 18.01 -8.67 3.01
CA GLY A 116 18.23 -10.10 2.83
C GLY A 116 19.44 -10.44 1.95
N PHE A 117 19.88 -9.52 1.07
CA PHE A 117 21.12 -9.68 0.30
C PHE A 117 22.38 -9.24 1.04
N ARG A 118 22.28 -8.65 2.24
CA ARG A 118 23.44 -8.15 3.03
C ARG A 118 24.01 -9.19 4.00
N THR A 119 23.56 -10.44 3.94
CA THR A 119 24.08 -11.55 4.76
C THR A 119 24.72 -12.62 3.88
N VAL A 120 25.86 -12.30 3.27
CA VAL A 120 26.94 -13.26 2.96
C VAL A 120 28.27 -12.51 2.93
#